data_AF-A0A2I0SZQ3-F1
#
_entry.id   AF-A0A2I0SZQ3-F1
#
_cell.length_a   1.000
_cell.length_b   1.000
_cell.length_c   1.000
_cell.angle_alpha   90.00
_cell.angle_beta   90.00
_cell.angle_gamma   90.00
#
_symmetry.space_group_name_H-M   'P 1'
#
loop_
_entity.id
_entity.type
_entity.pdbx_description
1 polymer ?
#
loop_
_entity_poly.entity_id
_entity_poly.type
_entity_poly.pdbx_seq_one_letter_code
_entity_poly.pdbx_strand_id
1 'polypeptide(L)' 'MARSAAEMELGKVDISSFCSPYSTREVSLKAEDFNKLLKLANYNIMNNENMILQALRTAVARKKQATSQPVSQAQPSA' A
#
# COMPACT_ATOMS: atom_id res chain seq x y z
N MET A 1 8.47 4.09 13.12
CA MET A 1 9.35 3.23 13.95
C MET A 1 10.59 2.89 13.14
N ALA A 2 11.74 2.76 13.81
CA ALA A 2 12.93 2.21 13.17
C ALA A 2 12.77 0.68 13.05
N ARG A 3 13.15 0.12 11.90
CA ARG A 3 13.14 -1.33 11.68
C ARG A 3 14.28 -1.97 12.46
N SER A 4 14.03 -3.12 13.07
CA SER A 4 15.06 -3.95 13.69
C SER A 4 15.97 -4.60 12.64
N ALA A 5 17.16 -5.05 13.06
CA ALA A 5 18.09 -5.74 12.18
C ALA A 5 17.49 -7.03 11.59
N ALA A 6 16.71 -7.77 12.38
CA ALA A 6 16.03 -8.98 11.93
C ALA A 6 14.97 -8.69 10.86
N GLU A 7 14.17 -7.64 11.03
CA GLU A 7 13.20 -7.19 10.01
C GLU A 7 13.90 -6.73 8.73
N MET A 8 15.04 -6.05 8.87
CA MET A 8 15.82 -5.61 7.70
C MET A 8 16.38 -6.80 6.91
N GLU A 9 16.83 -7.85 7.60
CA GLU A 9 17.33 -9.06 6.95
C GLU A 9 16.22 -9.77 6.17
N LEU A 10 15.02 -9.89 6.75
CA LEU A 10 13.86 -10.45 6.07
C LEU A 10 13.42 -9.61 4.86
N GLY A 11 13.77 -8.33 4.82
CA GLY A 11 13.54 -7.43 3.70
C GLY A 11 14.46 -7.64 2.51
N LYS A 12 15.53 -8.46 2.64
CA LYS A 12 16.45 -8.78 1.53
C LYS A 12 15.85 -9.82 0.58
N VAL A 13 14.85 -9.39 -0.18
CA VAL A 13 14.19 -10.19 -1.22
C VAL A 13 14.52 -9.58 -2.57
N ASP A 14 15.12 -10.38 -3.46
CA ASP A 14 15.42 -9.95 -4.82
C ASP A 14 14.15 -9.98 -5.68
N ILE A 15 13.53 -8.82 -5.85
CA ILE A 15 12.29 -8.62 -6.62
C ILE A 15 12.49 -8.02 -8.02
N SER A 16 13.73 -7.67 -8.40
CA SER A 16 13.97 -6.85 -9.59
C SER A 16 15.17 -7.26 -10.43
N SER A 17 16.06 -8.12 -9.93
CA SER A 17 17.18 -8.58 -10.74
C SER A 17 16.69 -9.41 -11.92
N PHE A 18 17.54 -9.52 -12.94
CA PHE A 18 17.27 -10.36 -14.10
C PHE A 18 17.04 -11.83 -13.73
N CYS A 19 17.71 -12.31 -12.68
CA CYS A 19 17.61 -13.68 -12.18
C CYS A 19 16.62 -13.80 -11.00
N SER A 20 15.79 -12.78 -10.77
CA SER A 20 14.82 -12.80 -9.68
C SER A 20 13.82 -13.95 -9.88
N PRO A 21 13.54 -14.73 -8.81
CA PRO A 21 12.54 -15.80 -8.87
C PRO A 21 11.11 -15.26 -8.98
N TYR A 22 10.90 -13.94 -8.91
CA TYR A 22 9.59 -13.28 -9.03
C TYR A 22 9.41 -12.59 -10.38
N SER A 23 10.27 -12.89 -11.36
CA SER A 23 10.12 -12.42 -12.73
C SER A 23 8.77 -12.86 -13.31
N THR A 24 8.14 -12.01 -14.12
CA THR A 24 6.87 -12.34 -14.81
C THR A 24 7.02 -13.46 -15.83
N ARG A 25 8.26 -13.84 -16.18
CA ARG A 25 8.57 -14.99 -17.05
C ARG A 25 8.62 -16.30 -16.29
N GLU A 26 8.77 -16.25 -14.97
CA GLU A 26 8.89 -17.45 -14.15
C GLU A 26 7.55 -18.17 -14.06
N VAL A 27 7.54 -19.47 -14.34
CA VAL A 27 6.32 -20.29 -14.39
C VAL A 27 6.16 -21.17 -13.16
N SER A 28 7.18 -21.21 -12.29
CA SER A 28 7.15 -21.99 -11.05
C SER A 28 7.87 -21.27 -9.94
N LEU A 29 7.18 -21.08 -8.81
CA LEU A 29 7.74 -20.44 -7.63
C LEU A 29 7.95 -21.47 -6.52
N LYS A 30 9.17 -21.54 -5.97
CA LYS A 30 9.45 -22.40 -4.83
C LYS A 30 8.64 -21.94 -3.62
N ALA A 31 8.20 -22.89 -2.78
CA ALA A 31 7.42 -22.59 -1.59
C ALA A 31 8.15 -21.60 -0.64
N GLU A 32 9.47 -21.71 -0.55
CA GLU A 32 10.30 -20.78 0.24
C GLU A 32 10.25 -19.35 -0.29
N ASP A 33 10.35 -19.17 -1.60
CA ASP A 33 10.33 -17.84 -2.23
C ASP A 33 8.92 -17.25 -2.19
N PHE A 34 7.88 -18.06 -2.36
CA PHE A 34 6.50 -17.65 -2.08
C PHE A 34 6.35 -17.12 -0.66
N ASN A 35 6.86 -17.85 0.33
CA ASN A 35 6.79 -17.44 1.74
C ASN A 35 7.56 -16.14 2.02
N LYS A 36 8.71 -15.91 1.36
CA LYS A 36 9.46 -14.65 1.47
C LYS A 36 8.64 -13.48 0.94
N LEU A 37 8.06 -13.61 -0.25
CA LEU A 37 7.24 -12.56 -0.85
C LEU A 37 5.97 -12.28 -0.03
N LEU A 38 5.32 -13.32 0.47
CA LEU A 38 4.15 -13.20 1.36
C LEU A 38 4.49 -12.44 2.64
N LYS A 39 5.59 -12.81 3.30
CA LYS A 39 6.05 -12.12 4.52
C LYS A 39 6.40 -10.67 4.25
N LEU A 40 7.07 -10.37 3.14
CA LEU A 40 7.43 -9.02 2.74
C LEU A 40 6.17 -8.16 2.51
N ALA A 41 5.17 -8.70 1.79
CA ALA A 41 3.91 -8.00 1.55
C ALA A 41 3.15 -7.72 2.85
N ASN A 42 3.01 -8.72 3.72
CA ASN A 42 2.36 -8.57 5.03
C ASN A 42 3.06 -7.51 5.89
N TYR A 43 4.39 -7.57 5.95
CA TYR A 43 5.20 -6.60 6.69
C TYR A 43 4.99 -5.18 6.17
N ASN A 44 5.04 -4.98 4.86
CA ASN A 44 4.88 -3.66 4.24
C ASN A 44 3.50 -3.06 4.55
N ILE A 45 2.45 -3.87 4.63
CA ILE A 45 1.11 -3.41 5.00
C ILE A 45 1.07 -3.04 6.49
N MET A 46 1.48 -3.96 7.37
CA MET A 46 1.43 -3.75 8.82
C MET A 46 2.29 -2.56 9.26
N ASN A 47 3.49 -2.41 8.71
CA ASN A 47 4.39 -1.31 9.05
C ASN A 47 3.88 0.07 8.58
N ASN A 48 2.96 0.12 7.61
CA ASN A 48 2.35 1.36 7.11
C ASN A 48 0.91 1.57 7.61
N GLU A 49 0.44 0.81 8.61
CA GLU A 49 -0.92 0.87 9.15
C GLU A 49 -1.37 2.31 9.44
N ASN A 50 -0.55 3.10 10.14
CA ASN A 50 -0.88 4.47 10.49
C ASN A 50 -1.10 5.37 9.27
N MET A 51 -0.30 5.20 8.21
CA MET A 51 -0.45 5.96 6.96
C MET A 51 -1.73 5.56 6.22
N ILE A 52 -2.05 4.26 6.20
CA ILE A 52 -3.29 3.75 5.62
C ILE A 52 -4.49 4.33 6.37
N LEU A 53 -4.49 4.28 7.71
CA LEU A 53 -5.55 4.85 8.54
C LEU A 53 -5.67 6.37 8.35
N GLN A 54 -4.56 7.09 8.22
CA GLN A 54 -4.56 8.53 7.94
C GLN A 54 -5.17 8.83 6.57
N ALA A 55 -4.82 8.08 5.53
CA ALA A 55 -5.39 8.23 4.20
C ALA A 55 -6.91 7.99 4.23
N LEU A 56 -7.37 6.95 4.93
CA LEU A 56 -8.79 6.65 5.10
C LEU A 56 -9.54 7.77 5.84
N ARG A 57 -9.00 8.26 6.97
CA ARG A 57 -9.57 9.40 7.72
C ARG A 57 -9.67 10.64 6.83
N THR A 58 -8.64 10.91 6.03
CA THR A 58 -8.61 12.04 5.10
C THR A 58 -9.69 11.89 4.02
N ALA A 59 -9.84 10.70 3.43
CA ALA A 59 -10.88 10.43 2.45
C ALA A 59 -12.30 10.63 3.03
N VAL A 60 -12.53 10.16 4.26
CA VAL A 60 -13.81 10.36 4.96
C VAL A 60 -14.08 11.84 5.23
N ALA A 61 -13.07 12.60 5.68
CA ALA A 61 -13.21 14.04 5.92
C ALA A 61 -13.54 14.80 4.63
N ARG A 62 -12.86 14.49 3.52
CA ARG A 62 -13.16 15.07 2.20
C ARG A 62 -14.59 14.79 1.76
N LYS A 63 -15.07 13.55 1.93
CA LYS A 63 -16.46 13.18 1.61
C LYS A 63 -17.47 13.99 2.43
N LYS A 64 -17.23 14.16 3.73
CA LYS A 64 -18.10 14.97 4.60
C LYS A 64 -18.16 16.43 4.14
N GLN A 65 -17.02 17.03 3.82
CA GLN A 65 -16.97 18.41 3.31
C GLN A 65 -17.73 18.56 2.00
N ALA A 66 -17.58 17.63 1.05
CA ALA A 66 -18.31 17.63 -0.22
C ALA A 66 -19.84 17.55 -0.02
N THR A 67 -20.31 16.80 0.98
CA THR A 67 -21.74 16.71 1.30
C THR A 67 -22.27 17.89 2.12
N SER A 68 -21.40 18.68 2.74
CA SER A 68 -21.78 19.83 3.58
C SER A 68 -21.70 21.17 2.87
N GLN A 69 -21.19 21.24 1.63
CA GLN A 69 -21.32 22.43 0.80
C GLN A 69 -22.77 22.56 0.32
N PRO A 70 -23.48 23.65 0.65
CA PRO A 70 -24.76 23.92 0.01
C PRO A 70 -24.50 24.21 -1.47
N VAL A 71 -25.32 23.65 -2.34
CA VAL A 71 -25.44 24.06 -3.74
C VAL A 71 -25.84 25.55 -3.74
N SER A 72 -24.85 26.43 -3.79
CA SER A 72 -25.00 27.87 -4.05
C SER A 72 -24.20 28.15 -5.32
N GLN A 73 -24.73 28.62 -6.44
CA GLN A 73 -26.05 29.07 -6.84
C GLN A 73 -26.16 28.81 -8.34
N ALA A 74 -27.24 28.21 -8.84
CA ALA A 74 -27.64 28.41 -10.22
C ALA A 74 -28.47 29.70 -10.26
N GLN A 75 -27.87 30.82 -10.65
CA GLN A 75 -28.63 32.02 -10.99
C GLN A 75 -29.21 31.84 -12.40
N PRO A 76 -30.53 31.99 -12.61
CA PRO A 76 -31.09 32.16 -13.94
C PRO A 76 -30.94 33.63 -14.35
N SER A 77 -30.20 33.87 -15.43
CA SER A 77 -30.24 35.15 -16.13
C SER A 77 -31.57 35.26 -16.86
N ALA A 78 -32.21 36.43 -16.71
CA ALA A 78 -33.46 36.84 -17.34
C ALA A 78 -33.40 36.82 -18.88
#